data_AF-A0A0K8J3F9-F1
#
_entry.id   AF-A0A0K8J3F9-F1
#
_cell.length_a   1.000
_cell.length_b   1.000
_cell.length_c   1.000
_cell.angle_alpha   90.00
_cell.angle_beta   90.00
_cell.angle_gamma   90.00
#
_symmetry.space_group_name_H-M   'P 1'
#
loop_
_entity.id
_entity.type
_entity.pdbx_description
1 polymer ?
#
loop_
_entity_poly.entity_id
_entity_poly.type
_entity_poly.pdbx_seq_one_letter_code
_entity_poly.pdbx_strand_id
1 'polypeptide(L)'
;MYWQKRFNRENPDKKLEEKIREIQELNKDYGYRRMFGELRNQGYIINKKKVQRIMQKLGLQSRKYSSYKGKVGTVAPNRIHSASIRIYHTRK
;
A
#
# COMPACT_ATOMS: atom_id res chain seq x y z
N MET A 1 -10.15 -32.13 -13.75
CA MET A 1 -10.11 -31.21 -14.91
C MET A 1 -8.77 -30.48 -15.03
N TYR A 2 -8.45 -29.95 -16.22
CA TYR A 2 -7.24 -29.17 -16.55
C TYR A 2 -6.97 -27.98 -15.60
N TRP A 3 -8.00 -27.39 -14.97
CA TRP A 3 -7.86 -26.23 -14.08
C TRP A 3 -7.41 -26.56 -12.64
N GLN A 4 -7.70 -27.76 -12.11
CA GLN A 4 -7.28 -28.15 -10.76
C GLN A 4 -5.76 -28.30 -10.63
N LYS A 5 -5.06 -28.66 -11.72
CA LYS A 5 -3.60 -28.82 -11.73
C LYS A 5 -2.82 -27.51 -11.55
N ARG A 6 -3.47 -26.33 -11.56
CA ARG A 6 -2.78 -25.03 -11.38
C ARG A 6 -2.43 -24.71 -9.93
N PHE A 7 -3.16 -25.25 -8.95
CA PHE A 7 -2.91 -24.96 -7.53
C PHE A 7 -1.58 -25.52 -7.03
N ASN A 8 -1.11 -26.62 -7.62
CA ASN A 8 0.15 -27.28 -7.22
C ASN A 8 1.39 -26.69 -7.91
N ARG A 9 1.27 -25.57 -8.64
CA ARG A 9 2.42 -24.94 -9.28
C ARG A 9 3.18 -24.08 -8.28
N GLU A 10 4.49 -24.22 -8.27
CA GLU A 10 5.35 -23.33 -7.50
C GLU A 10 5.19 -21.88 -7.98
N ASN A 11 5.30 -20.93 -7.05
CA ASN A 11 5.20 -19.51 -7.38
C ASN A 11 6.46 -19.06 -8.14
N PRO A 12 6.36 -18.74 -9.45
CA PRO A 12 7.52 -18.32 -10.23
C PRO A 12 8.06 -16.95 -9.79
N ASP A 13 7.26 -16.18 -9.04
CA ASP A 13 7.61 -14.84 -8.58
C ASP A 13 8.38 -14.86 -7.25
N LYS A 14 8.66 -16.03 -6.63
CA LYS A 14 9.35 -16.14 -5.33
C LYS A 14 10.66 -15.36 -5.26
N LYS A 15 11.56 -15.55 -6.24
CA LYS A 15 12.86 -14.84 -6.29
C LYS A 15 12.69 -13.32 -6.34
N LEU A 16 11.65 -12.85 -7.03
CA LEU A 16 11.36 -11.43 -7.15
C LEU A 16 10.72 -10.87 -5.87
N GLU A 17 9.87 -11.65 -5.20
CA GLU A 17 9.30 -11.31 -3.90
C GLU A 17 10.40 -11.14 -2.84
N GLU A 18 11.39 -12.04 -2.81
CA GLU A 18 12.55 -11.95 -1.92
C GLU A 18 13.39 -10.70 -2.19
N LYS A 19 13.75 -10.43 -3.45
CA LYS A 19 14.50 -9.21 -3.79
C LYS A 19 13.77 -7.92 -3.46
N ILE A 20 12.45 -7.88 -3.67
CA ILE A 20 11.64 -6.72 -3.27
C ILE A 20 11.68 -6.53 -1.75
N ARG A 21 11.67 -7.61 -0.96
CA ARG A 21 11.81 -7.52 0.51
C ARG A 21 13.18 -7.00 0.93
N GLU A 22 14.25 -7.54 0.35
CA GLU A 22 15.62 -7.09 0.64
C GLU A 22 15.80 -5.59 0.39
N ILE A 23 15.38 -5.10 -0.79
CA ILE A 23 15.49 -3.68 -1.14
C ILE A 23 14.65 -2.81 -0.18
N GLN A 24 13.51 -3.32 0.28
CA GLN A 24 12.64 -2.60 1.20
C GLN A 24 13.15 -2.57 2.64
N GLU A 25 13.86 -3.60 3.09
CA GLU A 25 14.56 -3.58 4.38
C GLU A 25 15.66 -2.50 4.40
N LEU A 26 16.38 -2.36 3.29
CA LEU A 26 17.38 -1.29 3.13
C LEU A 26 16.71 0.10 3.04
N ASN A 27 15.54 0.18 2.38
CA ASN A 27 14.85 1.45 2.12
C ASN A 27 13.35 1.37 2.43
N LYS A 28 13.00 1.55 3.71
CA LYS A 28 11.63 1.39 4.22
C LYS A 28 10.59 2.29 3.56
N ASP A 29 11.02 3.47 3.07
CA ASP A 29 10.15 4.49 2.48
C ASP A 29 10.00 4.37 0.95
N TYR A 30 10.50 3.29 0.35
CA TYR A 30 10.40 3.10 -1.08
C TYR A 30 8.99 2.68 -1.50
N GLY A 31 8.34 3.57 -2.27
CA GLY A 31 7.15 3.22 -3.05
C GLY A 31 7.52 2.50 -4.35
N TYR A 32 6.51 1.97 -5.04
CA TYR A 32 6.71 1.12 -6.22
C TYR A 32 7.54 1.74 -7.35
N ARG A 33 7.51 3.07 -7.50
CA ARG A 33 8.31 3.76 -8.53
C ARG A 33 9.81 3.65 -8.24
N ARG A 34 10.20 3.86 -6.97
CA ARG A 34 11.60 3.76 -6.53
C ARG A 34 12.06 2.31 -6.58
N MET A 35 11.23 1.38 -6.11
CA MET A 35 11.50 -0.05 -6.21
C MET A 35 11.72 -0.52 -7.65
N PHE A 36 10.89 -0.04 -8.59
CA PHE A 36 11.07 -0.35 -10.01
C PHE A 36 12.38 0.22 -10.56
N GLY A 37 12.76 1.44 -10.14
CA GLY A 37 14.05 2.04 -10.49
C GLY A 37 15.24 1.22 -9.99
N GLU A 38 15.24 0.82 -8.72
CA GLU A 38 16.31 0.00 -8.15
C GLU A 38 16.43 -1.37 -8.83
N LEU A 39 15.30 -2.03 -9.09
CA LEU A 39 15.30 -3.29 -9.82
C LEU A 39 15.89 -3.12 -11.21
N ARG A 40 15.61 -2.00 -11.89
CA ARG A 40 16.19 -1.70 -13.19
C ARG A 40 17.69 -1.40 -13.11
N ASN A 41 18.14 -0.71 -12.06
CA ASN A 41 19.57 -0.46 -11.80
C ASN A 41 20.33 -1.76 -11.53
N GLN A 42 19.69 -2.73 -10.89
CA GLN A 42 20.23 -4.09 -10.68
C GLN A 42 20.14 -4.99 -11.92
N GLY A 43 19.65 -4.47 -13.06
CA GLY A 43 19.58 -5.19 -14.33
C GLY A 43 18.31 -6.02 -14.56
N TYR A 44 17.30 -5.92 -13.68
CA TYR A 44 16.05 -6.64 -13.87
C TYR A 44 15.15 -5.95 -14.90
N ILE A 45 14.84 -6.66 -15.99
CA ILE A 45 13.90 -6.20 -17.02
C ILE A 45 12.49 -6.69 -16.66
N ILE A 46 11.83 -5.97 -15.75
CA ILE A 46 10.50 -6.34 -15.24
C ILE A 46 9.50 -5.23 -15.59
N ASN A 47 8.26 -5.59 -15.88
CA ASN A 47 7.21 -4.59 -16.07
C ASN A 47 6.85 -3.92 -14.73
N LYS A 48 6.74 -2.57 -14.72
CA LYS A 48 6.29 -1.79 -13.54
C LYS A 48 4.98 -2.30 -12.92
N LYS A 49 4.04 -2.82 -13.73
CA LYS A 49 2.77 -3.38 -13.25
C LYS A 49 2.99 -4.63 -12.38
N LYS A 50 3.99 -5.45 -12.72
CA LYS A 50 4.32 -6.68 -11.97
C LYS A 50 4.90 -6.34 -10.60
N VAL A 51 5.82 -5.36 -10.55
CA VAL A 51 6.38 -4.84 -9.29
C VAL A 51 5.27 -4.29 -8.39
N GLN A 52 4.37 -3.47 -8.94
CA GLN A 52 3.24 -2.90 -8.20
C GLN A 52 2.31 -3.98 -7.62
N ARG A 53 1.97 -5.02 -8.39
CA ARG A 53 1.15 -6.15 -7.94
C ARG A 53 1.81 -6.91 -6.79
N ILE A 54 3.11 -7.17 -6.89
CA ILE A 54 3.85 -7.90 -5.86
C ILE A 54 3.95 -7.07 -4.57
N MET A 55 4.26 -5.79 -4.66
CA MET A 55 4.27 -4.92 -3.47
C MET A 55 2.90 -4.83 -2.80
N GLN A 56 1.80 -4.79 -3.58
CA GLN A 56 0.44 -4.87 -3.06
C GLN A 56 0.19 -6.19 -2.32
N LYS A 57 0.55 -7.31 -2.94
CA LYS A 57 0.41 -8.65 -2.35
C LYS A 57 1.18 -8.77 -1.03
N LEU A 58 2.35 -8.16 -0.94
CA LEU A 58 3.20 -8.18 0.26
C LEU A 58 2.83 -7.10 1.31
N GLY A 59 1.87 -6.22 1.02
CA GLY A 59 1.48 -5.13 1.92
C GLY A 59 2.54 -4.04 2.08
N LEU A 60 3.50 -3.98 1.15
CA LEU A 60 4.72 -3.16 1.22
C LEU A 60 4.51 -1.71 0.74
N GLN A 61 3.30 -1.19 0.86
CA GLN A 61 2.99 0.15 0.38
C GLN A 61 3.48 1.21 1.36
N SER A 62 4.05 2.28 0.83
CA SER A 62 4.36 3.48 1.62
C SER A 62 3.09 3.98 2.31
N ARG A 63 3.18 4.29 3.59
CA ARG A 63 2.05 4.81 4.37
C ARG A 63 1.54 6.11 3.75
N LYS A 64 0.22 6.26 3.68
CA LYS A 64 -0.40 7.54 3.31
C LYS A 64 -0.11 8.55 4.42
N TYR A 65 0.49 9.67 4.08
CA TYR A 65 0.72 10.75 5.03
C TYR A 65 -0.61 11.32 5.50
N SER A 66 -0.76 11.47 6.83
CA SER A 66 -1.87 12.19 7.45
C SER A 66 -1.26 13.22 8.40
N SER A 67 -1.32 14.49 8.01
CA SER A 67 -0.92 15.62 8.88
C SER A 67 -1.90 15.81 10.04
N TYR A 68 -3.17 15.46 9.81
CA TYR A 68 -4.21 15.56 10.81
C TYR A 68 -3.98 14.53 11.92
N LYS A 69 -3.62 15.02 13.11
CA LYS A 69 -3.36 14.22 14.31
C LYS A 69 -4.62 13.90 15.12
N GLY A 70 -5.81 14.20 14.57
CA GLY A 70 -7.07 14.22 15.31
C GLY A 70 -7.43 15.63 15.80
N LYS A 71 -8.41 15.73 16.70
CA LYS A 71 -8.82 16.98 17.33
C LYS A 71 -7.75 17.41 18.33
N VAL A 72 -6.81 18.24 17.89
CA VAL A 72 -5.74 18.80 18.73
C VAL A 72 -6.28 20.07 19.40
N GLY A 73 -6.39 20.05 20.73
CA GLY A 73 -6.89 21.18 21.52
C GLY A 73 -8.42 21.28 21.67
N THR A 74 -8.86 22.29 22.41
CA THR A 74 -10.28 22.57 22.66
C THR A 74 -10.89 23.22 21.42
N VAL A 75 -11.65 22.46 20.63
CA VAL A 75 -12.44 23.03 19.52
C VAL A 75 -13.52 23.91 20.13
N ALA A 76 -13.52 25.19 19.73
CA ALA A 76 -14.53 26.14 20.17
C ALA A 76 -15.95 25.60 19.87
N PRO A 77 -16.90 25.74 20.81
CA PRO A 77 -18.28 25.35 20.56
C PRO A 77 -18.83 26.14 19.38
N ASN A 78 -19.64 25.48 18.55
CA ASN A 78 -20.30 26.15 17.42
C ASN A 78 -21.24 27.24 17.94
N ARG A 79 -20.85 28.52 17.81
CA ARG A 79 -21.63 29.68 18.29
C ARG A 79 -22.78 30.04 17.35
N ILE A 80 -22.84 29.40 16.17
CA ILE A 80 -23.94 29.54 15.23
C ILE A 80 -24.99 28.50 15.63
N HIS A 81 -25.93 28.89 16.49
CA HIS A 81 -27.18 28.16 16.75
C HIS A 81 -28.11 28.29 15.54
N SER A 82 -27.68 27.79 14.38
CA SER A 82 -28.58 27.54 13.25
C SER A 82 -28.91 26.06 13.28
N ALA A 83 -30.18 25.78 13.50
CA ALA A 83 -30.72 24.47 13.82
C ALA A 83 -30.26 23.36 12.85
N SER A 84 -30.00 22.19 13.44
CA SER A 84 -30.16 20.86 12.84
C SER A 84 -29.26 20.47 11.67
N ILE A 85 -28.00 20.11 11.94
CA ILE A 85 -27.32 19.10 11.13
C ILE A 85 -27.57 17.75 11.79
N ARG A 86 -28.54 16.99 11.26
CA ARG A 86 -28.74 15.58 11.60
C ARG A 86 -27.49 14.81 11.16
N ILE A 87 -26.58 14.57 12.09
CA ILE A 87 -25.46 13.67 11.86
C ILE A 87 -26.06 12.26 11.79
N TYR A 88 -26.33 11.76 10.59
CA TYR A 88 -26.64 10.36 10.39
C TYR A 88 -25.43 9.56 10.89
N HIS A 89 -25.59 8.92 12.03
CA HIS A 89 -24.69 7.86 12.45
C HIS A 89 -25.09 6.62 11.64
N THR A 90 -24.62 6.50 10.40
CA THR A 90 -24.64 5.19 9.73
C THR A 90 -23.55 4.33 10.36
N ARG A 91 -23.89 3.61 11.42
CA ARG A 91 -23.11 2.47 11.90
C ARG A 91 -23.61 1.20 11.21
N LYS A 92 -22.63 0.48 10.67
CA LYS A 92 -22.53 -0.97 10.42
C LYS A 92 -23.77 -1.83 10.66
#